data_AF-A0A927AUS8-F1
#
_entry.id   AF-A0A927AUS8-F1
#
_cell.length_a   1.000
_cell.length_b   1.000
_cell.length_c   1.000
_cell.angle_alpha   90.00
_cell.angle_beta   90.00
_cell.angle_gamma   90.00
#
_symmetry.space_group_name_H-M   'P 1'
#
loop_
_entity.id
_entity.type
_entity.pdbx_description
1 polymer ?
#
loop_
_entity_poly.entity_id
_entity_poly.type
_entity_poly.pdbx_seq_one_letter_code
_entity_poly.pdbx_strand_id
1 'polypeptide(L)'
;MARPQKDGADKRDLTIRVRVTSAEKLRIWQMAADNGYTPSDFMRLRTMAATQPLRRVPTPERELLLNVMAELGKIGSNVNQIARHLNSRDETGHGIDPEDINQAMQGLDALTAQVLKLLS
;
A
#
# COMPACT_ATOMS: atom_id res chain seq x y z
N MET A 1 3.74 -18.64 10.42
CA MET A 1 3.98 -18.46 11.87
C MET A 1 2.93 -17.51 12.44
N ALA A 2 2.36 -17.81 13.61
CA ALA A 2 1.43 -16.92 14.29
C ALA A 2 2.19 -15.71 14.87
N ARG A 3 1.58 -14.52 14.80
CA ARG A 3 2.16 -13.29 15.37
C ARG A 3 2.16 -13.40 16.90
N PRO A 4 3.29 -13.14 17.59
CA PRO A 4 3.31 -13.12 19.05
C PRO A 4 2.32 -12.08 19.58
N GLN A 5 1.49 -12.50 20.54
CA GLN A 5 0.54 -11.64 21.24
C GLN A 5 1.31 -10.73 22.19
N LYS A 6 1.04 -9.42 22.14
CA LYS A 6 1.62 -8.46 23.09
C LYS A 6 0.89 -8.54 24.43
N ASP A 7 1.63 -8.44 25.53
CA ASP A 7 1.06 -8.37 26.87
C ASP A 7 0.30 -7.05 27.09
N GLY A 8 -0.59 -7.00 28.08
CA GLY A 8 -1.50 -5.86 28.31
C GLY A 8 -0.76 -4.52 28.48
N ALA A 9 0.35 -4.52 29.20
CA ALA A 9 1.18 -3.32 29.40
C ALA A 9 1.93 -2.85 28.13
N ASP A 10 2.13 -3.73 27.15
CA ASP A 10 2.80 -3.43 25.88
C ASP A 10 1.84 -3.04 24.75
N LYS A 11 0.52 -3.13 25.01
CA LYS A 11 -0.51 -2.66 24.09
C LYS A 11 -0.65 -1.14 24.23
N ARG A 12 -0.78 -0.47 23.09
CA ARG A 12 -0.96 0.99 23.00
C ARG A 12 -2.45 1.33 22.91
N ASP A 13 -3.19 1.13 24.00
CA ASP A 13 -4.62 1.40 24.11
C ASP A 13 -4.94 2.71 24.86
N LEU A 14 -4.01 3.20 25.68
CA LEU A 14 -4.13 4.49 26.37
C LEU A 14 -3.90 5.68 25.44
N THR A 15 -4.66 6.76 25.64
CA THR A 15 -4.61 7.99 24.83
C THR A 15 -4.28 9.21 25.68
N ILE A 16 -3.36 10.06 25.21
CA ILE A 16 -3.07 11.37 25.78
C ILE A 16 -3.86 12.42 24.98
N ARG A 17 -4.81 13.11 25.62
CA ARG A 17 -5.58 14.19 25.00
C ARG A 17 -4.99 15.55 25.36
N VAL A 18 -4.62 16.34 24.34
CA VAL A 18 -4.11 17.71 24.50
C VAL A 18 -5.04 18.66 23.76
N ARG A 19 -5.48 19.74 24.43
CA ARG A 19 -6.24 20.81 23.78
C ARG A 19 -5.27 21.72 23.04
N VAL A 20 -5.56 21.97 21.76
CA VAL A 20 -4.76 22.81 20.88
C VAL A 20 -5.68 23.69 20.04
N THR A 21 -5.16 24.82 19.59
CA THR A 21 -5.79 25.64 18.57
C THR A 21 -5.73 24.97 17.19
N SER A 22 -6.52 25.48 16.23
CA SER A 22 -6.50 25.00 14.85
C SER A 22 -5.12 25.19 14.20
N ALA A 23 -4.47 26.33 14.44
CA ALA A 23 -3.14 26.65 13.93
C ALA A 23 -2.07 25.69 14.48
N GLU A 24 -2.09 25.40 15.78
CA GLU A 24 -1.18 24.43 16.39
C GLU A 24 -1.39 23.03 15.85
N LYS A 25 -2.65 22.60 15.67
CA LYS A 25 -2.96 21.29 15.07
C LYS A 25 -2.38 21.21 13.66
N LEU A 26 -2.58 22.22 12.82
CA LEU A 26 -2.03 22.24 11.46
C LEU A 26 -0.50 22.17 11.47
N ARG A 27 0.14 22.95 12.35
CA ARG A 27 1.60 22.98 12.48
C ARG A 27 2.16 21.62 12.87
N ILE A 28 1.52 20.92 13.82
CA ILE A 28 1.92 19.56 14.22
C ILE A 28 1.84 18.59 13.04
N TRP A 29 0.78 18.69 12.24
CA TRP A 29 0.58 17.83 11.08
C TRP A 29 1.60 18.10 9.97
N GLN A 30 1.89 19.37 9.69
CA GLN A 30 2.94 19.75 8.74
C GLN A 30 4.31 19.24 9.19
N MET A 31 4.70 19.50 10.44
CA MET A 31 5.97 19.01 10.97
C MET A 31 6.08 17.48 10.91
N ALA A 32 4.99 16.76 11.16
CA ALA A 32 4.98 15.30 11.03
C ALA A 32 5.20 14.87 9.58
N ALA A 33 4.51 15.49 8.63
CA ALA A 33 4.64 15.21 7.20
C ALA A 33 6.04 15.54 6.67
N ASP A 34 6.59 16.70 7.03
CA ASP A 34 7.94 17.13 6.64
C ASP A 34 9.03 16.17 7.14
N ASN A 35 8.79 15.52 8.28
CA ASN A 35 9.70 14.52 8.84
C ASN A 35 9.36 13.08 8.39
N GLY A 36 8.35 12.90 7.53
CA GLY A 36 7.95 11.59 7.00
C GLY A 36 7.33 10.65 8.03
N TYR A 37 6.73 11.18 9.11
CA TYR A 37 6.09 10.39 10.17
C TYR A 37 4.59 10.66 10.24
N THR A 38 3.84 9.69 10.78
CA THR A 38 2.45 9.96 11.17
C THR A 38 2.41 10.95 12.35
N PRO A 39 1.35 11.76 12.52
CA PRO A 39 1.27 12.73 13.63
C PRO A 39 1.49 12.10 15.02
N SER A 40 0.98 10.88 15.23
CA SER A 40 1.15 10.16 16.49
C SER A 40 2.59 9.68 16.72
N ASP A 41 3.28 9.24 15.67
CA ASP A 41 4.67 8.80 15.78
C ASP A 41 5.64 9.98 15.88
N PHE A 42 5.34 11.09 15.20
CA PHE A 42 6.05 12.35 15.36
C PHE A 42 5.93 12.85 16.81
N MET A 43 4.73 12.87 17.37
CA MET A 43 4.52 13.24 18.78
C MET A 43 5.26 12.29 19.73
N ARG A 44 5.27 10.98 19.44
CA ARG A 44 6.01 10.01 20.25
C ARG A 44 7.51 10.28 20.21
N LEU A 45 8.09 10.51 19.03
CA LEU A 45 9.51 10.88 18.88
C LEU A 45 9.88 12.13 19.68
N ARG A 46 8.99 13.13 19.68
CA ARG A 46 9.25 14.42 20.33
C ARG A 46 9.09 14.37 21.84
N THR A 47 8.23 13.50 22.34
CA THR A 47 7.91 13.38 23.78
C THR A 47 8.63 12.23 24.47
N MET A 48 9.08 11.23 23.71
CA MET A 48 9.72 10.01 24.20
C MET A 48 10.98 9.73 23.36
N ALA A 49 12.07 9.30 24.00
CA ALA A 49 13.19 8.70 23.26
C ALA A 49 12.68 7.40 22.62
N ALA A 50 12.42 7.42 21.30
CA ALA A 50 11.74 6.32 20.63
C ALA A 50 12.59 5.04 20.64
N THR A 51 12.14 4.01 21.36
CA THR A 51 12.79 2.68 21.45
C THR A 51 12.21 1.65 20.49
N GLN A 52 11.17 2.00 19.71
CA GLN A 52 10.47 1.08 18.82
C GLN A 52 10.34 1.64 17.39
N PRO A 53 10.22 0.77 16.36
CA PRO A 53 10.09 1.20 14.98
C PRO A 53 8.84 2.05 14.78
N LEU A 54 9.02 3.20 14.14
CA LEU A 54 8.00 4.21 13.88
C LEU A 54 7.43 4.02 12.49
N ARG A 55 6.13 4.29 12.30
CA ARG A 55 5.51 4.24 10.98
C ARG A 55 5.87 5.51 10.23
N ARG A 56 6.50 5.30 9.08
CA ARG A 56 6.75 6.37 8.12
C ARG A 56 5.56 6.52 7.19
N VAL A 57 5.24 7.76 6.86
CA VAL A 57 4.38 8.04 5.71
C VAL A 57 5.18 7.66 4.47
N PRO A 58 4.62 6.88 3.53
CA PRO A 58 5.30 6.61 2.27
C PRO A 58 5.70 7.93 1.61
N THR A 59 6.91 8.01 1.05
CA THR A 59 7.24 9.13 0.18
C THR A 59 6.35 9.08 -1.06
N PRO A 60 6.12 10.20 -1.77
CA PRO A 60 5.31 10.20 -2.98
C PRO A 60 5.78 9.15 -4.00
N GLU A 61 7.10 8.95 -4.14
CA GLU A 61 7.68 7.95 -5.04
C GLU A 61 7.40 6.52 -4.58
N ARG A 62 7.38 6.28 -3.25
CA ARG A 62 7.06 4.96 -2.69
C ARG A 62 5.58 4.64 -2.81
N GLU A 63 4.71 5.62 -2.60
CA GLU A 63 3.27 5.47 -2.83
C GLU A 63 2.99 5.14 -4.30
N LEU A 64 3.70 5.83 -5.19
CA LEU A 64 3.60 5.58 -6.62
C LEU A 64 4.06 4.17 -7.00
N LEU A 65 5.21 3.74 -6.49
CA LEU A 65 5.73 2.39 -6.71
C LEU A 65 4.74 1.33 -6.20
N LEU A 66 4.11 1.53 -5.04
CA LEU A 66 3.12 0.61 -4.50
C LEU A 66 1.88 0.50 -5.41
N ASN A 67 1.43 1.61 -6.00
CA ASN A 67 0.31 1.60 -6.95
C ASN A 67 0.67 0.83 -8.23
N VAL A 68 1.87 1.07 -8.79
CA VAL A 68 2.36 0.33 -9.97
C VAL A 68 2.49 -1.16 -9.68
N MET A 69 3.01 -1.54 -8.50
CA MET A 69 3.11 -2.94 -8.07
C MET A 69 1.74 -3.60 -7.92
N ALA A 70 0.73 -2.86 -7.44
CA ALA A 70 -0.63 -3.39 -7.31
C ALA A 70 -1.26 -3.68 -8.67
N GLU A 71 -1.10 -2.80 -9.66
CA GLU A 71 -1.58 -3.02 -11.03
C GLU A 71 -0.85 -4.19 -11.71
N LEU A 72 0.47 -4.30 -11.54
CA LEU A 72 1.25 -5.45 -12.00
C LEU A 72 0.74 -6.78 -11.41
N GLY A 73 0.35 -6.77 -10.13
CA GLY A 73 -0.24 -7.93 -9.46
C GLY A 73 -1.56 -8.39 -10.08
N LYS A 74 -2.42 -7.45 -10.49
CA LYS A 74 -3.67 -7.77 -11.20
C LYS A 74 -3.40 -8.40 -12.56
N ILE A 75 -2.48 -7.80 -13.34
CA ILE A 75 -2.08 -8.33 -14.65
C ILE A 75 -1.52 -9.75 -14.50
N GLY A 76 -0.62 -9.96 -13.54
CA GLY A 76 -0.06 -11.29 -13.27
C GLY A 76 -1.13 -12.32 -12.89
N SER A 77 -2.18 -11.91 -12.16
CA SER A 77 -3.32 -12.77 -11.85
C SER A 77 -4.08 -13.19 -13.12
N ASN A 78 -4.38 -12.24 -14.00
CA ASN A 78 -5.08 -12.51 -15.27
C ASN A 78 -4.24 -13.44 -16.17
N VAL A 79 -2.93 -13.19 -16.28
CA VAL A 79 -2.01 -14.08 -17.02
C VAL A 79 -1.99 -15.49 -16.45
N ASN A 80 -2.01 -15.63 -15.12
CA ASN A 80 -2.05 -16.94 -14.47
C ASN A 80 -3.39 -17.67 -14.69
N GLN A 81 -4.50 -16.93 -14.81
CA GLN A 81 -5.81 -17.49 -15.17
C GLN A 81 -5.78 -18.02 -16.62
N ILE A 82 -5.27 -17.23 -17.57
CA ILE A 82 -5.08 -17.67 -18.96
C ILE A 82 -4.18 -18.90 -19.04
N ALA A 83 -3.05 -18.92 -18.31
CA ALA A 83 -2.14 -20.06 -18.27
C ALA A 83 -2.82 -21.32 -17.70
N ARG A 84 -3.64 -21.18 -16.66
CA ARG A 84 -4.43 -22.31 -16.12
C ARG A 84 -5.45 -22.83 -17.12
N HIS A 85 -6.18 -21.93 -17.79
CA HIS A 85 -7.14 -22.32 -18.84
C HIS A 85 -6.45 -23.03 -20.01
N LEU A 86 -5.27 -22.54 -20.42
CA LEU A 86 -4.42 -23.18 -21.42
C LEU A 86 -3.93 -24.57 -20.99
N ASN A 87 -3.48 -24.73 -19.74
CA ASN A 87 -3.02 -26.04 -19.26
C ASN A 87 -4.19 -27.02 -19.08
N SER A 88 -5.39 -26.54 -18.73
CA SER A 88 -6.60 -27.39 -18.63
C SER A 88 -7.16 -27.87 -19.97
N ARG A 89 -6.71 -27.29 -21.10
CA ARG A 89 -7.10 -27.74 -22.46
C ARG A 89 -6.66 -29.17 -22.76
N ASP A 90 -5.52 -29.60 -22.20
CA ASP A 90 -5.04 -30.98 -22.35
C ASP A 90 -5.96 -32.01 -21.65
N GLU A 91 -6.81 -31.57 -20.72
CA GLU A 91 -7.63 -32.45 -19.87
C GLU A 91 -9.13 -32.43 -20.22
N THR A 92 -9.68 -31.33 -20.75
CA THR A 92 -11.15 -31.16 -20.91
C THR A 92 -11.63 -30.54 -22.23
N GLY A 93 -10.75 -30.09 -23.14
CA GLY A 93 -11.13 -29.65 -24.49
C GLY A 93 -11.87 -28.30 -24.61
N HIS A 94 -12.01 -27.53 -23.54
CA HIS A 94 -12.61 -26.17 -23.60
C HIS A 94 -11.59 -25.09 -24.01
N GLY A 95 -11.99 -24.19 -24.92
CA GLY A 95 -11.15 -23.12 -25.47
C GLY A 95 -10.86 -21.97 -24.50
N ILE A 96 -9.88 -21.13 -24.84
CA ILE A 96 -9.61 -19.88 -24.11
C ILE A 96 -10.79 -18.92 -24.33
N ASP A 97 -11.31 -18.32 -23.26
CA ASP A 97 -12.31 -17.26 -23.38
C ASP A 97 -11.61 -15.98 -23.90
N PRO A 98 -12.03 -15.44 -25.06
CA PRO A 98 -11.50 -14.16 -25.56
C PRO A 98 -11.63 -13.00 -24.57
N GLU A 99 -12.59 -13.08 -23.63
CA GLU A 99 -12.80 -12.09 -22.58
C GLU A 99 -11.58 -11.98 -21.64
N ASP A 100 -10.97 -13.12 -21.27
CA ASP A 100 -9.80 -13.16 -20.37
C ASP A 100 -8.57 -12.51 -21.01
N ILE A 101 -8.40 -12.71 -22.32
CA ILE A 101 -7.32 -12.09 -23.11
C ILE A 101 -7.54 -10.57 -23.16
N ASN A 102 -8.77 -10.14 -23.45
CA ASN A 102 -9.11 -8.71 -23.51
C ASN A 102 -8.92 -8.02 -22.15
N GLN A 103 -9.28 -8.66 -21.03
CA GLN A 103 -9.05 -8.12 -19.69
C GLN A 103 -7.56 -7.98 -19.36
N ALA A 104 -6.72 -8.94 -19.78
CA ALA A 104 -5.28 -8.84 -19.61
C ALA A 104 -4.68 -7.69 -20.45
N MET A 105 -5.11 -7.53 -21.70
CA MET A 105 -4.67 -6.43 -22.58
C MET A 105 -5.09 -5.06 -22.01
N GLN A 106 -6.34 -4.92 -21.57
CA GLN A 106 -6.84 -3.69 -20.94
C GLN A 106 -6.06 -3.33 -19.66
N GLY A 107 -5.68 -4.33 -18.86
CA GLY A 107 -4.82 -4.11 -17.69
C GLY A 107 -3.43 -3.59 -18.06
N LEU A 108 -2.83 -4.12 -19.14
CA LEU A 108 -1.53 -3.67 -19.65
C LEU A 108 -1.61 -2.23 -20.18
N ASP A 109 -2.67 -1.90 -20.91
CA ASP A 109 -2.91 -0.55 -21.44
C ASP A 109 -3.12 0.47 -20.30
N ALA A 110 -3.86 0.09 -19.25
CA ALA A 110 -4.04 0.93 -18.08
C ALA A 110 -2.72 1.20 -17.34
N LEU A 111 -1.88 0.17 -17.17
CA LEU A 111 -0.59 0.32 -16.52
C LEU A 111 0.36 1.18 -17.34
N THR A 112 0.44 0.97 -18.66
CA THR A 112 1.30 1.78 -19.55
C THR A 112 0.87 3.24 -19.57
N ALA A 113 -0.43 3.53 -19.62
CA ALA A 113 -0.96 4.89 -19.51
C ALA A 113 -0.61 5.52 -18.16
N GLN A 114 -0.68 4.76 -17.07
CA GLN A 114 -0.31 5.24 -15.74
C GLN A 114 1.18 5.52 -15.65
N VAL A 115 2.05 4.65 -16.17
CA VAL A 115 3.52 4.89 -16.22
C VAL A 115 3.87 6.09 -17.09
N LEU A 116 3.25 6.24 -18.26
CA LEU A 116 3.50 7.39 -19.15
C LEU A 116 3.14 8.73 -18.49
N LYS A 117 2.01 8.80 -17.79
CA LYS A 117 1.59 9.99 -17.02
C LYS A 117 2.57 10.38 -15.92
N LEU A 118 3.38 9.43 -15.45
CA LEU A 118 4.35 9.63 -14.37
C LEU A 118 5.74 10.03 -14.88
N LEU A 119 6.00 9.79 -16.17
CA LEU A 119 7.24 10.16 -16.85
C LEU A 119 7.14 11.50 -17.59
N SER A 120 5.93 12.01 -17.81
CA SER A 120 5.62 13.33 -18.40
C SER A 120 5.53 14.43 -17.33
#